data_AF-A0A0Q4CD13-F1
#
_entry.id   AF-A0A0Q4CD13-F1
#
_cell.length_a   1.000
_cell.length_b   1.000
_cell.length_c   1.000
_cell.angle_alpha   90.00
_cell.angle_beta   90.00
_cell.angle_gamma   90.00
#
_symmetry.space_group_name_H-M   'P 1'
#
loop_
_entity.id
_entity.type
_entity.pdbx_description
1 polymer ?
#
loop_
_entity_poly.entity_id
_entity_poly.type
_entity_poly.pdbx_seq_one_letter_code
_entity_poly.pdbx_strand_id
1 'polypeptide(L)' 'MCKDDFSDLIKAEIEAFYKVSITDRTGEKQLVYILSHRLSGMYTKKLYISFFSGKVINYRISYFILNIKIF' A
#
# COMPACT_ATOMS: atom_id res chain seq x y z
N MET A 1 22.51 -13.96 1.29
CA MET A 1 21.12 -14.44 1.45
C MET A 1 20.34 -13.37 2.21
N CYS A 2 19.01 -13.30 2.05
CA CYS A 2 18.10 -12.43 2.83
C CYS A 2 17.88 -10.99 2.31
N LYS A 3 17.50 -10.81 1.04
CA LYS A 3 16.78 -9.61 0.59
C LYS A 3 15.32 -9.92 0.21
N ASP A 4 15.03 -11.20 0.01
CA ASP A 4 13.76 -11.70 -0.49
C ASP A 4 12.80 -11.91 0.69
N ASP A 5 13.30 -12.41 1.82
CA ASP A 5 12.53 -12.56 3.06
C ASP A 5 11.90 -11.24 3.53
N PHE A 6 12.60 -10.11 3.45
CA PHE A 6 12.05 -8.84 3.95
C PHE A 6 10.90 -8.30 3.09
N SER A 7 11.02 -8.42 1.76
CA SER A 7 9.93 -8.06 0.85
C SER A 7 8.71 -8.95 1.09
N ASP A 8 8.93 -10.24 1.27
CA ASP A 8 7.86 -11.22 1.50
C ASP A 8 7.19 -11.01 2.86
N LEU A 9 7.94 -10.60 3.89
CA LEU A 9 7.38 -10.22 5.20
C LEU A 9 6.49 -8.99 5.09
N ILE A 10 6.95 -7.92 4.41
CA ILE A 10 6.11 -6.73 4.20
C ILE A 10 4.86 -7.08 3.43
N LYS A 11 5.00 -7.91 2.38
CA LYS A 11 3.88 -8.38 1.57
C LYS A 11 2.86 -9.13 2.43
N ALA A 12 3.30 -10.13 3.17
CA ALA A 12 2.45 -10.92 4.07
C ALA A 12 1.74 -10.05 5.12
N GLU A 13 2.44 -9.07 5.69
CA GLU A 13 1.86 -8.11 6.63
C GLU A 13 0.74 -7.30 5.96
N ILE A 14 1.00 -6.72 4.78
CA ILE A 14 0.00 -5.92 4.08
C ILE A 14 -1.24 -6.75 3.72
N GLU A 15 -1.03 -7.97 3.21
CA GLU A 15 -2.13 -8.85 2.82
C GLU A 15 -2.97 -9.28 4.03
N ALA A 16 -2.32 -9.59 5.16
CA ALA A 16 -3.00 -9.96 6.41
C ALA A 16 -3.78 -8.80 7.04
N PHE A 17 -3.17 -7.62 7.15
CA PHE A 17 -3.78 -6.48 7.86
C PHE A 17 -4.78 -5.70 7.01
N TYR A 18 -4.52 -5.54 5.72
CA TYR A 18 -5.33 -4.69 4.85
C TYR A 18 -6.23 -5.46 3.89
N LYS A 19 -6.13 -6.80 3.87
CA LYS A 19 -6.95 -7.69 3.03
C LYS A 19 -6.90 -7.31 1.55
N VAL A 20 -5.75 -6.81 1.10
CA VAL A 20 -5.44 -6.55 -0.31
C VAL A 20 -4.54 -7.66 -0.82
N SER A 21 -4.63 -8.02 -2.09
CA SER A 21 -3.66 -8.92 -2.72
C SER A 21 -2.62 -8.10 -3.48
N ILE A 22 -1.35 -8.34 -3.19
CA ILE A 22 -0.23 -7.67 -3.88
C ILE A 22 0.27 -8.62 -4.96
N THR A 23 0.03 -8.25 -6.21
CA THR A 23 0.68 -8.92 -7.34
C THR A 23 2.06 -8.31 -7.56
N ASP A 24 3.08 -9.14 -7.77
CA ASP A 24 4.41 -8.65 -8.12
C ASP A 24 4.32 -7.96 -9.49
N ARG A 25 4.72 -6.68 -9.55
CA ARG A 25 4.67 -5.89 -10.78
C ARG A 25 6.06 -5.39 -11.14
N THR A 26 6.57 -5.88 -12.27
CA THR A 26 7.84 -5.44 -12.87
C THR A 26 7.61 -4.17 -13.70
N GLY A 27 7.50 -3.01 -13.02
CA GLY A 27 7.52 -1.72 -13.73
C GLY A 27 6.94 -0.54 -12.96
N GLU A 28 5.98 -0.78 -12.06
CA GLU A 28 5.39 0.29 -11.26
C GLU A 28 6.28 0.59 -10.05
N LYS A 29 6.52 1.89 -9.78
CA LYS A 29 7.24 2.33 -8.58
C LYS A 29 6.34 2.33 -7.34
N GLN A 30 5.02 2.44 -7.53
CA GLN A 30 4.06 2.53 -6.45
C GLN A 30 2.66 2.08 -6.88
N LEU A 31 1.99 1.30 -6.02
CA LEU A 31 0.56 0.99 -6.09
C LEU A 31 -0.22 1.77 -5.03
N VAL A 32 -1.47 2.09 -5.33
CA VAL A 32 -2.39 2.75 -4.40
C VAL A 32 -3.67 1.95 -4.28
N TYR A 33 -3.99 1.51 -3.07
CA TYR A 33 -5.26 0.88 -2.74
C TYR A 33 -6.11 1.85 -1.92
N ILE A 34 -7.40 1.96 -2.26
CA ILE A 34 -8.37 2.64 -1.41
C ILE A 34 -8.86 1.62 -0.40
N LEU A 35 -8.45 1.78 0.87
CA LEU A 35 -8.85 0.87 1.95
C LEU A 35 -10.27 1.14 2.44
N SER A 36 -10.68 2.40 2.43
CA SER A 36 -12.07 2.79 2.75
C SER A 36 -12.37 4.20 2.27
N HIS A 37 -13.65 4.43 1.99
CA HIS A 37 -14.24 5.75 1.81
C HIS A 37 -15.37 5.91 2.84
N ARG A 38 -15.51 7.11 3.41
CA ARG A 38 -16.63 7.49 4.28
C ARG A 38 -17.14 8.86 3.90
N LEU A 39 -18.32 9.22 4.41
CA LEU A 39 -18.94 10.53 4.20
C LEU A 39 -19.02 10.89 2.71
N SER A 40 -19.55 9.97 1.90
CA SER A 40 -19.65 10.14 0.44
C SER A 40 -18.31 10.45 -0.27
N GLY A 41 -17.19 9.92 0.24
CA GLY A 41 -15.86 10.14 -0.32
C GLY A 41 -15.10 11.32 0.28
N MET A 42 -15.73 12.12 1.16
CA MET A 42 -15.03 13.20 1.86
C MET A 42 -13.88 12.69 2.70
N TYR A 43 -14.02 11.51 3.32
CA TYR A 43 -12.92 10.87 4.04
C TYR A 43 -12.43 9.65 3.27
N THR A 44 -11.13 9.59 2.95
CA THR A 44 -10.53 8.45 2.26
C THR A 44 -9.29 7.97 2.99
N LYS A 45 -9.20 6.66 3.22
CA LYS A 45 -7.97 5.99 3.67
C LYS A 45 -7.32 5.29 2.49
N LYS A 46 -6.10 5.69 2.14
CA LYS A 46 -5.33 5.10 1.04
C LYS A 46 -4.09 4.39 1.57
N LEU A 47 -3.78 3.23 1.01
CA LEU A 47 -2.54 2.49 1.22
C LEU A 47 -1.66 2.66 -0.01
N TYR A 48 -0.44 3.15 0.18
CA TYR A 48 0.57 3.29 -0.87
C TYR A 48 1.63 2.22 -0.65
N ILE A 49 1.90 1.41 -1.66
CA ILE A 49 2.88 0.33 -1.61
C ILE A 49 3.99 0.68 -2.59
N SER A 50 5.23 0.75 -2.13
CA SER A 50 6.38 1.13 -2.95
C SER A 50 7.15 -0.12 -3.38
N PHE A 51 7.56 -0.13 -4.64
CA PHE A 51 8.28 -1.24 -5.25
C PHE A 51 9.67 -0.81 -5.73
N PHE A 52 10.62 -1.75 -5.68
CA PHE A 52 11.93 -1.62 -6.31
C PHE A 52 12.28 -2.94 -6.99
N SER A 53 12.55 -2.90 -8.30
CA SER A 53 12.83 -4.10 -9.11
C SER A 53 11.77 -5.20 -8.95
N GLY A 54 10.50 -4.82 -8.88
CA GLY A 54 9.37 -5.75 -8.72
C GLY A 54 9.10 -6.24 -7.30
N LYS A 55 9.96 -5.91 -6.33
CA LYS A 55 9.83 -6.31 -4.92
C LYS A 55 9.24 -5.20 -4.07
N VAL A 56 8.43 -5.55 -3.08
CA VAL A 56 7.86 -4.60 -2.12
C VAL A 56 8.97 -4.17 -1.17
N ILE A 57 9.19 -2.86 -1.06
CA ILE A 57 10.24 -2.32 -0.19
C ILE A 57 9.70 -1.52 0.99
N ASN A 58 8.47 -1.00 0.87
CA ASN A 58 7.84 -0.20 1.91
C ASN A 58 6.35 -0.02 1.62
N TYR A 59 5.58 0.35 2.62
CA TYR A 59 4.22 0.84 2.46
C TYR A 59 3.93 2.00 3.42
N ARG A 60 2.93 2.81 3.09
CA ARG A 60 2.43 3.87 3.97
C ARG A 60 0.92 4.00 3.84
N ILE A 61 0.27 4.33 4.94
CA ILE A 61 -1.12 4.79 4.92
C ILE A 61 -1.11 6.30 4.81
N SER A 62 -2.08 6.84 4.07
CA SER A 62 -2.43 8.25 4.23
C SER A 62 -3.93 8.43 4.29
N TYR A 63 -4.31 9.42 5.08
CA TYR A 63 -5.69 9.81 5.31
C TYR A 63 -5.97 11.12 4.60
N PHE A 64 -7.15 11.22 4.02
CA PHE A 64 -7.59 12.37 3.25
C PHE A 64 -8.94 12.85 3.77
N ILE A 65 -9.08 14.16 3.95
CA ILE A 65 -10.36 14.86 4.12
C ILE A 65 -10.50 15.83 2.95
N LEU A 66 -11.60 15.76 2.19
CA LEU A 66 -11.85 16.62 1.02
C LEU A 66 -10.66 16.61 0.04
N ASN A 67 -10.07 15.43 -0.18
CA ASN A 67 -8.86 15.21 -0.98
C ASN A 67 -7.57 15.91 -0.47
N ILE A 68 -7.60 16.52 0.71
CA ILE A 68 -6.42 17.08 1.37
C ILE A 68 -5.81 16.00 2.26
N LYS A 69 -4.52 15.71 2.06
CA LYS A 69 -3.78 14.78 2.93
C LYS A 69 -3.62 15.41 4.31
N ILE A 70 -4.05 14.68 5.33
CA ILE A 70 -3.97 15.10 6.74
C ILE A 70 -2.90 14.34 7.52
N PHE A 71 -2.68 13.05 7.21
CA PHE A 71 -1.67 12.18 7.83
C PHE A 71 -1.14 11.21 6.76
#